data_AF-A0A2T4Z8Y1-F1
#
_entry.id   AF-A0A2T4Z8Y1-F1
#
_cell.length_a   1.000
_cell.length_b   1.000
_cell.length_c   1.000
_cell.angle_alpha   90.00
_cell.angle_beta   90.00
_cell.angle_gamma   90.00
#
_symmetry.space_group_name_H-M   'P 1'
#
loop_
_entity.id
_entity.type
_entity.pdbx_description
1 polymer ?
#
loop_
_entity_poly.entity_id
_entity_poly.type
_entity_poly.pdbx_seq_one_letter_code
_entity_poly.pdbx_strand_id
1 'polypeptide(L)' 'METRIVTITNRDWFRGTKVVEVEWKCPTCGEPMGEPKLRRFCEDGEWYDVHVWDNECGHIAKYRHLKIVNG' A
#
# COMPACT_ATOMS: atom_id res chain seq x y z
N MET A 1 0.03 15.81 9.99
CA MET A 1 0.49 14.80 9.00
C MET A 1 -0.75 14.19 8.41
N GLU A 2 -0.84 14.07 7.09
CA GLU A 2 -1.94 13.35 6.45
C GLU A 2 -1.68 11.85 6.59
N THR A 3 -2.68 11.11 7.05
CA THR A 3 -2.65 9.66 7.18
C THR A 3 -3.88 9.07 6.51
N ARG A 4 -3.78 7.83 6.03
CA ARG A 4 -4.93 7.11 5.46
C ARG A 4 -4.95 5.65 5.88
N ILE A 5 -6.16 5.11 5.98
CA ILE A 5 -6.41 3.70 6.26
C ILE A 5 -6.39 2.94 4.95
N VAL A 6 -5.55 1.91 4.86
CA VAL A 6 -5.39 1.08 3.65
C VAL A 6 -5.29 -0.39 4.01
N THR A 7 -5.82 -1.24 3.13
CA THR A 7 -5.62 -2.69 3.18
C THR A 7 -4.38 -3.06 2.37
N ILE A 8 -3.40 -3.68 3.03
CA ILE A 8 -2.14 -4.16 2.44
C ILE A 8 -1.94 -5.65 2.71
N THR A 9 -1.01 -6.29 1.99
CA THR A 9 -0.64 -7.69 2.24
C THR A 9 0.29 -7.83 3.45
N ASN A 10 0.24 -8.99 4.10
CA ASN A 10 1.19 -9.36 5.14
C ASN A 10 2.55 -9.76 4.54
N ARG A 11 3.43 -8.77 4.34
CA ARG A 11 4.82 -8.93 3.80
C ARG A 11 4.87 -9.57 2.40
N ASP A 12 6.10 -9.65 1.86
CA ASP A 12 6.46 -10.01 0.47
C ASP A 12 5.93 -11.37 -0.05
N TRP A 13 5.20 -12.16 0.75
CA TRP A 13 4.74 -13.52 0.42
C TRP A 13 3.21 -13.69 0.50
N PHE A 14 2.46 -12.59 0.48
CA PHE A 14 1.01 -12.53 0.24
C PHE A 14 0.09 -13.39 1.13
N ARG A 15 0.56 -13.92 2.27
CA ARG A 15 -0.29 -14.68 3.20
C ARG A 15 -1.20 -13.77 4.04
N GLY A 16 -2.33 -13.40 3.44
CA GLY A 16 -3.38 -12.60 4.06
C GLY A 16 -3.14 -11.09 3.99
N THR A 17 -4.16 -10.34 4.39
CA THR A 17 -4.17 -8.88 4.39
C THR A 17 -4.29 -8.32 5.80
N LYS A 18 -3.86 -7.07 5.99
CA LYS A 18 -4.15 -6.28 7.18
C LYS A 18 -4.54 -4.86 6.83
N VAL A 19 -5.33 -4.25 7.70
CA VAL A 19 -5.72 -2.85 7.63
C VAL A 19 -4.75 -2.05 8.49
N VAL A 20 -4.11 -1.04 7.90
CA VAL A 20 -3.12 -0.19 8.59
C VAL A 20 -3.38 1.27 8.31
N GLU A 21 -2.93 2.13 9.22
CA GLU A 21 -2.87 3.57 9.00
C GLU A 21 -1.45 3.94 8.55
N VAL A 22 -1.33 4.63 7.42
CA VAL A 22 -0.03 5.00 6.82
C VAL A 22 0.10 6.51 6.64
N GLU A 23 1.32 7.05 6.83
CA GLU A 23 1.63 8.43 6.42
C GLU A 23 1.46 8.56 4.90
N TRP A 24 0.68 9.55 4.46
CA TRP A 24 0.26 9.69 3.07
C TRP A 24 1.29 10.42 2.20
N LYS A 25 2.50 9.85 2.13
CA LYS A 25 3.61 10.40 1.36
C LYS A 25 4.39 9.32 0.66
N CYS A 26 4.86 9.64 -0.55
CA CYS A 26 5.73 8.79 -1.33
C CYS A 26 6.99 8.49 -0.49
N PRO A 27 7.29 7.21 -0.20
CA PRO A 27 8.44 6.88 0.63
C PRO A 27 9.79 7.14 -0.07
N THR A 28 9.77 7.45 -1.37
CA THR A 28 10.96 7.76 -2.16
C THR A 28 11.28 9.26 -2.21
N CYS A 29 10.28 10.12 -2.41
CA CYS A 29 10.50 11.56 -2.60
C CYS A 29 9.71 12.48 -1.65
N GLY A 30 8.81 11.95 -0.83
CA GLY A 30 8.03 12.72 0.14
C GLY A 30 6.80 13.45 -0.42
N GLU A 31 6.62 13.47 -1.74
CA GLU A 31 5.41 14.00 -2.38
C GLU A 31 4.14 13.26 -1.94
N PRO A 32 2.95 13.87 -1.98
CA PRO A 32 1.69 13.19 -1.65
C PRO A 32 1.49 11.90 -2.47
N MET A 33 0.98 10.86 -1.81
CA MET A 33 0.61 9.63 -2.53
C MET A 33 -0.68 9.84 -3.32
N GLY A 34 -0.78 9.17 -4.47
CA GLY A 34 -2.01 9.17 -5.27
C GLY A 34 -3.13 8.36 -4.60
N GLU A 35 -4.37 8.46 -5.11
CA GLU A 35 -5.49 7.68 -4.59
C GLU A 35 -5.26 6.16 -4.74
N PRO A 36 -5.50 5.37 -3.67
CA PRO A 36 -5.28 3.94 -3.73
C PRO A 36 -6.37 3.27 -4.55
N LYS A 37 -5.97 2.42 -5.50
CA LYS A 37 -6.90 1.61 -6.30
C LYS A 37 -6.92 0.19 -5.76
N LEU A 38 -8.10 -0.35 -5.49
CA LEU A 38 -8.21 -1.76 -5.16
C LEU A 38 -7.90 -2.60 -6.40
N ARG A 39 -6.92 -3.48 -6.29
CA ARG A 39 -6.52 -4.40 -7.36
C ARG A 39 -6.52 -5.81 -6.82
N ARG A 40 -7.08 -6.71 -7.62
CA ARG A 40 -7.18 -8.13 -7.31
C ARG A 40 -6.00 -8.87 -7.91
N PHE A 41 -5.30 -9.66 -7.09
CA PHE A 41 -4.16 -10.49 -7.48
C PHE A 41 -4.44 -11.95 -7.18
N CYS A 42 -3.92 -12.85 -8.02
CA CYS A 42 -3.94 -14.30 -7.80
C CYS A 42 -2.51 -14.75 -7.56
N GLU A 43 -2.26 -15.39 -6.42
CA GLU A 43 -0.95 -15.92 -6.05
C GLU A 43 -1.13 -17.27 -5.37
N ASP A 44 -0.40 -18.28 -5.86
CA ASP A 44 -0.52 -19.68 -5.41
C ASP A 44 -1.97 -20.22 -5.39
N GLY A 45 -2.84 -19.70 -6.26
CA GLY A 45 -4.25 -20.09 -6.35
C GLY A 45 -5.18 -19.38 -5.37
N GLU A 46 -4.65 -18.53 -4.49
CA GLU A 46 -5.41 -17.66 -3.59
C GLU A 46 -5.60 -16.27 -4.21
N TRP A 47 -6.76 -15.67 -3.96
CA TRP A 47 -7.12 -14.35 -4.46
C TRP A 47 -7.09 -13.32 -3.34
N TYR A 48 -6.45 -12.18 -3.59
CA TYR A 48 -6.34 -11.08 -2.62
C TYR A 48 -6.74 -9.75 -3.25
N ASP A 49 -7.49 -8.95 -2.49
CA ASP A 49 -7.85 -7.57 -2.84
C ASP A 49 -6.97 -6.60 -2.04
N VAL A 50 -6.13 -5.84 -2.74
CA VAL A 50 -5.08 -5.00 -2.13
C VAL A 50 -5.05 -3.63 -2.78
N HIS A 51 -4.68 -2.60 -2.02
CA HIS A 51 -4.58 -1.23 -2.55
C HIS A 51 -3.26 -1.01 -3.28
N VAL A 52 -3.26 -0.49 -4.50
CA VAL A 52 -2.05 -0.07 -5.23
C VAL A 52 -2.10 1.42 -5.52
N TRP A 53 -0.92 2.06 -5.63
CA TRP A 53 -0.81 3.50 -5.84
C TRP A 53 -0.09 3.82 -7.14
N ASP A 54 -0.73 4.67 -7.94
CA ASP A 54 -0.09 5.40 -9.04
C ASP A 54 0.25 6.80 -8.50
N ASN A 55 1.48 7.00 -8.03
CA ASN A 55 1.88 8.30 -7.53
C ASN A 55 2.22 9.24 -8.70
N GLU A 56 1.77 10.49 -8.65
CA GLU A 56 2.06 11.50 -9.68
C GLU A 56 3.57 11.74 -9.84
N CYS A 57 4.35 11.54 -8.77
CA CYS A 57 5.81 11.63 -8.80
C CYS A 57 6.48 10.52 -9.63
N GLY A 58 5.72 9.56 -10.18
CA GLY A 58 6.22 8.47 -11.02
C GLY A 58 6.88 7.32 -10.25
N HIS A 59 7.05 7.44 -8.94
CA HIS A 59 7.61 6.38 -8.10
C HIS A 59 6.56 5.35 -7.70
N ILE A 60 6.89 4.07 -7.84
CA ILE A 60 6.06 2.96 -7.36
C ILE A 60 6.27 2.78 -5.85
N ALA A 61 5.23 3.06 -5.06
CA ALA A 61 5.25 2.78 -3.63
C ALA A 61 4.99 1.29 -3.38
N LYS A 62 5.97 0.60 -2.78
CA LYS A 62 5.81 -0.78 -2.31
C LYS A 62 5.29 -0.79 -0.88
N TYR A 63 4.45 -1.76 -0.53
CA TYR A 63 3.88 -1.91 0.83
C TYR A 63 4.94 -1.86 1.92
N ARG A 64 6.06 -2.57 1.73
CA ARG A 64 7.17 -2.62 2.70
C ARG A 64 7.87 -1.28 2.96
N HIS A 65 7.66 -0.28 2.09
CA HIS A 65 8.24 1.06 2.24
C HIS A 65 7.23 2.05 2.82
N LEU A 66 5.95 1.68 2.98
CA LEU A 66 4.97 2.55 3.62
C LEU A 66 5.36 2.76 5.09
N LYS A 67 5.23 4.00 5.54
CA LYS A 67 5.43 4.33 6.94
C LYS A 67 4.11 4.14 7.69
N ILE A 68 3.98 2.99 8.34
CA ILE A 68 2.82 2.65 9.17
C ILE A 68 2.91 3.46 10.47
N VAL A 69 1.85 4.20 10.78
CA VAL A 69 1.73 4.97 12.03
C VAL A 69 0.91 4.22 13.08
N ASN A 70 0.01 3.32 12.65
CA ASN A 70 -0.78 2.44 13.50
C ASN A 70 -1.16 1.16 12.74
N GLY A 71 -1.19 0.00 13.40
CA GLY A 71 -1.55 -1.26 12.73
C GLY A 71 -1.27 -2.54 13.51
#